data_AF-A0AAU7HU28-F1
#
_entry.id   AF-A0AAU7HU28-F1
#
_cell.length_a   1.000
_cell.length_b   1.000
_cell.length_c   1.000
_cell.angle_alpha   90.00
_cell.angle_beta   90.00
_cell.angle_gamma   90.00
#
_symmetry.space_group_name_H-M   'P 1'
#
loop_
_entity.id
_entity.type
_entity.pdbx_description
1 polymer ?
#
loop_
_entity_poly.entity_id
_entity_poly.type
_entity_poly.pdbx_seq_one_letter_code
_entity_poly.pdbx_strand_id
1 'polypeptide(L)'
;MKKTPTYEEYLNHTGLHYHKLWKATGDSWICPGCGRSKFQIMRWTLRFPNTPDAFMDWVAALHKHHDHSNDYMNLGEPRFPETLICGQCNSADGTVKRKLKLPRKFSFSPQEMRMFIEATPHGKHKINYERALELFTRQRSNNDRE
;
A
#
# COMPACT_ATOMS: atom_id res chain seq x y z
N MET A 1 11.05 5.26 20.60
CA MET A 1 10.40 6.52 20.20
C MET A 1 10.01 6.44 18.72
N LYS A 2 8.78 6.84 18.35
CA LYS A 2 8.41 7.03 16.94
C LYS A 2 9.08 8.33 16.46
N LYS A 3 10.07 8.23 15.57
CA LYS A 3 10.70 9.41 14.95
C LYS A 3 9.71 10.02 13.95
N THR A 4 9.51 11.33 14.03
CA THR A 4 8.72 12.11 13.07
C THR A 4 9.70 12.91 12.20
N PRO A 5 9.52 12.92 10.86
CA PRO A 5 10.42 13.66 9.99
C PRO A 5 10.21 15.16 10.14
N THR A 6 11.28 15.94 10.04
CA THR A 6 11.16 17.38 9.84
C THR A 6 10.73 17.69 8.40
N TYR A 7 10.28 18.91 8.15
CA TYR A 7 9.96 19.33 6.79
C TYR A 7 11.20 19.39 5.89
N GLU A 8 12.36 19.75 6.46
CA GLU A 8 13.64 19.71 5.75
C GLU A 8 14.04 18.28 5.35
N GLU A 9 13.91 17.30 6.25
CA GLU A 9 14.15 15.89 5.93
C GLU A 9 13.21 15.42 4.80
N TYR A 10 11.96 15.91 4.79
CA TYR A 10 11.00 15.62 3.73
C TYR A 10 11.37 16.23 2.38
N LEU A 11 11.72 17.51 2.35
CA LEU A 11 12.13 18.22 1.13
C LEU A 11 13.41 17.64 0.54
N ASN A 12 14.33 17.18 1.40
CA ASN A 12 15.59 16.56 0.99
C ASN A 12 15.45 15.07 0.62
N HIS A 13 14.26 14.47 0.78
CA HIS A 13 14.05 13.07 0.44
C HIS A 13 14.09 12.86 -1.08
N THR A 14 15.07 12.10 -1.56
CA THR A 14 15.29 11.86 -3.01
C THR A 14 14.38 10.80 -3.61
N GLY A 15 13.60 10.09 -2.79
CA GLY A 15 12.70 9.03 -3.24
C GLY A 15 13.37 7.68 -3.54
N LEU A 16 14.67 7.52 -3.29
CA LEU A 16 15.36 6.22 -3.38
C LEU A 16 15.09 5.49 -4.72
N HIS A 17 14.81 4.17 -4.69
CA HIS A 17 14.47 3.39 -5.89
C HIS A 17 13.14 3.79 -6.54
N TYR A 18 12.31 4.61 -5.88
CA TYR A 18 11.04 5.15 -6.38
C TYR A 18 11.13 6.66 -6.70
N HIS A 19 12.34 7.20 -6.91
CA HIS A 19 12.60 8.63 -7.15
C HIS A 19 11.74 9.24 -8.27
N LYS A 20 11.48 8.50 -9.35
CA LYS A 20 10.64 8.98 -10.46
C LYS A 20 9.22 9.30 -10.00
N LEU A 21 8.60 8.38 -9.25
CA LEU A 21 7.26 8.58 -8.70
C LEU A 21 7.27 9.67 -7.63
N TRP A 22 8.28 9.67 -6.75
CA TRP A 22 8.39 10.68 -5.69
C TRP A 22 8.46 12.11 -6.24
N LYS A 23 9.30 12.33 -7.27
CA LYS A 23 9.47 13.63 -7.92
C LYS A 23 8.23 14.07 -8.69
N ALA A 24 7.54 13.14 -9.37
CA ALA A 24 6.34 13.45 -10.14
C ALA A 24 5.09 13.67 -9.27
N THR A 25 5.09 13.18 -8.02
CA THR A 25 3.94 13.29 -7.12
C THR A 25 4.01 14.59 -6.34
N GLY A 26 3.00 15.45 -6.48
CA GLY A 26 2.90 16.71 -5.75
C GLY A 26 2.75 16.53 -4.23
N ASP A 27 3.10 17.55 -3.45
CA ASP A 27 3.09 17.50 -1.99
C ASP A 27 1.68 17.46 -1.38
N SER A 28 0.67 17.91 -2.14
CA SER A 28 -0.75 17.81 -1.78
C SER A 28 -1.33 16.41 -1.99
N TRP A 29 -0.56 15.46 -2.53
CA TRP A 29 -1.06 14.10 -2.77
C TRP A 29 -1.44 13.39 -1.47
N ILE A 30 -2.60 12.76 -1.50
CA ILE A 30 -3.14 11.92 -0.43
C ILE A 30 -3.29 10.49 -0.96
N CYS A 31 -2.78 9.51 -0.21
CA CYS A 31 -2.90 8.11 -0.56
C CYS A 31 -4.38 7.68 -0.57
N PRO A 32 -4.93 7.19 -1.70
CA PRO A 32 -6.33 6.77 -1.74
C PRO A 32 -6.58 5.53 -0.88
N GLY A 33 -5.56 4.69 -0.64
CA GLY A 33 -5.64 3.51 0.22
C GLY A 33 -5.77 3.84 1.71
N CYS A 34 -4.87 4.65 2.27
CA CYS A 34 -4.83 4.88 3.73
C CYS A 34 -5.15 6.32 4.17
N GLY A 35 -5.40 7.24 3.24
CA GLY A 35 -5.71 8.64 3.55
C GLY A 35 -4.53 9.48 4.05
N ARG A 36 -3.32 8.93 4.14
CA ARG A 36 -2.12 9.68 4.55
C ARG A 36 -1.59 10.55 3.42
N SER A 37 -1.14 11.75 3.75
CA SER A 37 -0.43 12.62 2.80
C SER A 37 0.96 12.09 2.42
N LYS A 38 1.53 12.65 1.35
CA LYS A 38 2.92 12.36 0.93
C LYS A 38 3.94 12.54 2.06
N PHE A 39 3.77 13.56 2.90
CA PHE A 39 4.58 13.75 4.12
C PHE A 39 4.33 12.64 5.16
N GLN A 40 3.06 12.35 5.46
CA GLN A 40 2.68 11.39 6.50
C GLN A 40 3.03 9.92 6.19
N ILE A 41 3.34 9.59 4.93
CA ILE A 41 3.79 8.24 4.56
C ILE A 41 5.27 8.00 4.87
N MET A 42 6.06 9.05 5.05
CA MET A 42 7.49 8.98 5.35
C MET A 42 7.72 8.39 6.73
N ARG A 43 8.51 7.31 6.79
CA ARG A 43 8.70 6.48 7.98
C ARG A 43 10.18 6.23 8.24
N TRP A 44 10.60 6.41 9.49
CA TRP A 44 11.93 5.99 9.93
C TRP A 44 11.92 4.47 10.11
N THR A 45 12.63 3.74 9.25
CA THR A 45 12.57 2.28 9.22
C THR A 45 13.87 1.68 8.72
N LEU A 46 14.08 0.41 9.06
CA LEU A 46 15.22 -0.35 8.56
C LEU A 46 15.09 -0.57 7.05
N ARG A 47 16.12 -0.18 6.32
CA ARG A 47 16.35 -0.56 4.92
C ARG A 47 17.16 -1.84 4.88
N PHE A 48 16.91 -2.65 3.86
CA PHE A 48 17.58 -3.95 3.66
C PHE A 48 17.55 -4.85 4.92
N PRO A 49 16.37 -5.11 5.53
CA PRO A 49 16.27 -5.72 6.86
C PRO A 49 16.82 -7.15 6.97
N ASN A 50 17.17 -7.79 5.85
CA ASN A 50 17.67 -9.16 5.80
C ASN A 50 19.10 -9.23 5.22
N THR A 51 19.82 -8.11 5.19
CA THR A 51 21.22 -8.06 4.72
C THR A 51 22.14 -7.47 5.79
N PRO A 52 23.45 -7.72 5.73
CA PRO A 52 24.42 -7.08 6.63
C PRO A 52 24.43 -5.55 6.50
N ASP A 53 24.04 -5.02 5.34
CA ASP A 53 23.97 -3.58 5.05
C ASP A 53 22.67 -2.91 5.57
N ALA A 54 22.04 -3.47 6.59
CA ALA A 54 20.82 -2.93 7.13
C ALA A 54 21.08 -1.63 7.90
N PHE A 55 20.41 -0.54 7.53
CA PHE A 55 20.52 0.75 8.21
C PHE A 55 19.17 1.46 8.31
N MET A 56 19.04 2.35 9.30
CA MET A 56 17.83 3.14 9.50
C MET A 56 17.83 4.36 8.56
N ASP A 57 16.71 4.57 7.87
CA ASP A 57 16.55 5.66 6.91
C ASP A 57 15.08 6.10 6.83
N TRP A 58 14.83 7.23 6.19
CA TRP A 58 13.49 7.67 5.82
C TRP A 58 13.02 6.93 4.56
N VAL A 59 11.87 6.26 4.65
CA VAL A 59 11.26 5.54 3.53
C VAL A 59 9.82 6.01 3.34
N ALA A 60 9.49 6.37 2.11
CA ALA A 60 8.19 6.91 1.69
C ALA A 60 7.79 6.37 0.30
N ALA A 61 7.97 5.06 0.08
CA ALA A 61 7.78 4.47 -1.24
C ALA A 61 6.38 4.75 -1.83
N LEU A 62 6.33 4.94 -3.16
CA LEU A 62 5.10 5.09 -3.94
C LEU A 62 5.04 3.98 -4.99
N HIS A 63 3.84 3.50 -5.29
CA HIS A 63 3.61 2.38 -6.20
C HIS A 63 2.37 2.62 -7.06
N LYS A 64 2.45 2.25 -8.34
CA LYS A 64 1.30 2.12 -9.23
C LYS A 64 0.63 0.78 -8.96
N HIS A 65 -0.51 0.80 -8.30
CA HIS A 65 -1.27 -0.38 -7.92
C HIS A 65 -2.39 -0.63 -8.91
N HIS A 66 -2.53 -1.85 -9.40
CA HIS A 66 -3.57 -2.22 -10.35
C HIS A 66 -4.14 -3.58 -9.99
N ASP A 67 -5.32 -3.86 -10.54
CA ASP A 67 -5.96 -5.14 -10.33
C ASP A 67 -5.24 -6.23 -11.10
N HIS A 68 -4.88 -7.31 -10.40
CA HIS A 68 -4.37 -8.53 -11.03
C HIS A 68 -5.51 -9.55 -11.27
N SER A 69 -6.74 -9.25 -10.82
CA SER A 69 -7.83 -10.22 -10.72
C SER A 69 -8.50 -10.54 -12.05
N ASN A 70 -8.18 -9.84 -13.14
CA ASN A 70 -8.83 -10.03 -14.45
C ASN A 70 -8.86 -11.51 -14.86
N ASP A 71 -7.69 -12.18 -14.85
CA ASP A 71 -7.59 -13.60 -15.19
C ASP A 71 -8.21 -14.53 -14.12
N TYR A 72 -8.32 -14.07 -12.86
CA TYR A 72 -8.80 -14.90 -11.76
C TYR A 72 -10.32 -14.93 -11.67
N MET A 73 -10.95 -13.78 -11.93
CA MET A 73 -12.38 -13.56 -11.79
C MET A 73 -13.13 -13.69 -13.12
N ASN A 74 -12.40 -13.92 -14.23
CA ASN A 74 -12.92 -14.05 -15.60
C ASN A 74 -13.79 -12.84 -16.03
N LEU A 75 -13.43 -11.65 -15.56
CA LEU A 75 -14.24 -10.44 -15.73
C LEU A 75 -14.03 -9.75 -17.09
N GLY A 76 -13.01 -10.14 -17.86
CA GLY A 76 -12.59 -9.48 -19.10
C GLY A 76 -11.90 -8.12 -18.89
N GLU A 77 -12.22 -7.42 -17.80
CA GLU A 77 -11.69 -6.10 -17.42
C GLU A 77 -11.21 -6.07 -15.95
N PRO A 78 -10.25 -5.19 -15.59
CA PRO A 78 -9.83 -5.03 -14.19
C PRO A 78 -10.94 -4.43 -13.32
N ARG A 79 -11.06 -4.86 -12.06
CA ARG A 79 -12.08 -4.36 -11.12
C ARG A 79 -11.90 -2.90 -10.71
N PHE A 80 -10.70 -2.36 -10.87
CA PHE A 80 -10.38 -0.97 -10.56
C PHE A 80 -9.19 -0.49 -11.40
N PRO A 81 -9.12 0.81 -11.73
CA PRO A 81 -8.05 1.36 -12.56
C PRO A 81 -6.70 1.39 -11.82
N GLU A 82 -5.60 1.46 -12.58
CA GLU A 82 -4.27 1.72 -12.02
C GLU A 82 -4.31 3.00 -11.18
N THR A 83 -3.86 2.91 -9.93
CA THR A 83 -3.92 3.99 -8.95
C THR A 83 -2.60 4.11 -8.21
N LEU A 84 -2.08 5.33 -8.08
CA LEU A 84 -0.89 5.61 -7.27
C LEU A 84 -1.23 5.47 -5.77
N ILE A 85 -0.51 4.61 -5.04
CA ILE A 85 -0.65 4.39 -3.60
C ILE A 85 0.70 4.42 -2.89
N CYS A 86 0.67 4.55 -1.56
CA CYS A 86 1.88 4.42 -0.75
C CYS A 86 2.35 2.96 -0.68
N GLY A 87 3.65 2.76 -0.49
CA GLY A 87 4.28 1.44 -0.44
C GLY A 87 3.81 0.59 0.74
N GLN A 88 3.30 1.21 1.81
CA GLN A 88 2.69 0.46 2.90
C GLN A 88 1.30 -0.09 2.56
N CYS A 89 0.51 0.59 1.71
CA CYS A 89 -0.74 0.04 1.18
C CYS A 89 -0.43 -1.11 0.22
N ASN A 90 0.52 -0.91 -0.70
CA ASN A 90 0.98 -1.95 -1.63
C ASN A 90 1.47 -3.21 -0.89
N SER A 91 2.26 -3.01 0.17
CA SER A 91 2.74 -4.11 1.01
C SER A 91 1.62 -4.79 1.81
N ALA A 92 0.59 -4.04 2.22
CA ALA A 92 -0.54 -4.58 2.98
C ALA A 92 -1.35 -5.56 2.12
N ASP A 93 -1.62 -5.23 0.85
CA ASP A 93 -2.27 -6.15 -0.10
C ASP A 93 -1.55 -7.51 -0.17
N GLY A 94 -0.26 -7.51 -0.49
CA GLY A 94 0.55 -8.73 -0.53
C GLY A 94 0.64 -9.48 0.80
N THR A 95 0.67 -8.74 1.91
CA THR A 95 0.70 -9.32 3.28
C THR A 95 -0.60 -10.04 3.61
N VAL A 96 -1.75 -9.43 3.33
CA VAL A 96 -3.07 -10.03 3.53
C VAL A 96 -3.20 -11.29 2.70
N LYS A 97 -2.88 -11.23 1.39
CA LYS A 97 -2.99 -12.40 0.50
C LYS A 97 -2.17 -13.57 1.01
N ARG A 98 -0.94 -13.32 1.46
CA ARG A 98 -0.07 -14.36 2.03
C ARG A 98 -0.61 -14.92 3.35
N LYS A 99 -1.04 -14.04 4.27
CA LYS A 99 -1.50 -14.43 5.60
C LYS A 99 -2.79 -15.26 5.54
N LEU A 100 -3.72 -14.88 4.68
CA LEU A 100 -5.03 -15.51 4.52
C LEU A 100 -5.07 -16.57 3.40
N LYS A 101 -3.94 -16.82 2.72
CA LYS A 101 -3.83 -17.74 1.58
C LYS A 101 -4.83 -17.43 0.46
N LEU A 102 -5.04 -16.14 0.18
CA LEU A 102 -5.90 -15.69 -0.92
C LEU A 102 -5.24 -15.96 -2.28
N PRO A 103 -6.01 -16.03 -3.37
CA PRO A 103 -5.50 -16.21 -4.72
C PRO A 103 -4.39 -15.21 -5.06
N ARG A 104 -3.29 -15.68 -5.65
CA ARG A 104 -2.11 -14.85 -5.97
C ARG A 104 -2.45 -13.69 -6.91
N LYS A 105 -3.36 -13.92 -7.86
CA LYS A 105 -3.83 -12.94 -8.84
C LYS A 105 -4.91 -12.01 -8.29
N PHE A 106 -5.43 -12.21 -7.08
CA PHE A 106 -6.35 -11.23 -6.49
C PHE A 106 -5.60 -9.95 -6.06
N SER A 107 -6.25 -8.79 -6.06
CA SER A 107 -5.74 -7.54 -5.50
C SER A 107 -6.87 -6.76 -4.82
N PHE A 108 -6.70 -6.19 -3.63
CA PHE A 108 -7.69 -5.27 -3.07
C PHE A 108 -7.63 -3.90 -3.74
N SER A 109 -8.78 -3.29 -4.03
CA SER A 109 -8.83 -1.90 -4.50
C SER A 109 -8.35 -0.92 -3.41
N PRO A 110 -7.95 0.31 -3.75
CA PRO A 110 -7.62 1.33 -2.74
C PRO A 110 -8.75 1.56 -1.72
N GLN A 111 -10.00 1.52 -2.15
CA GLN A 111 -11.16 1.69 -1.29
C GLN A 111 -11.34 0.49 -0.35
N GLU A 112 -11.10 -0.74 -0.84
CA GLU A 112 -11.10 -1.94 -0.01
C GLU A 112 -9.97 -1.92 1.02
N MET A 113 -8.76 -1.53 0.60
CA MET A 113 -7.61 -1.36 1.49
C MET A 113 -7.92 -0.41 2.65
N ARG A 114 -8.63 0.69 2.39
CA ARG A 114 -9.02 1.64 3.44
C ARG A 114 -9.85 1.02 4.55
N MET A 115 -10.65 0.01 4.24
CA MET A 115 -11.54 -0.62 5.21
C MET A 115 -10.82 -1.54 6.19
N PHE A 116 -9.63 -2.06 5.85
CA PHE A 116 -8.87 -2.98 6.71
C PHE A 116 -7.51 -2.44 7.15
N ILE A 117 -7.08 -1.28 6.66
CA ILE A 117 -5.83 -0.62 7.06
C ILE A 117 -6.14 0.46 8.09
N GLU A 118 -5.59 0.32 9.29
CA GLU A 118 -5.47 1.41 10.25
C GLU A 118 -4.09 2.06 10.07
N ALA A 119 -4.09 3.32 9.64
CA ALA A 119 -2.89 4.09 9.38
C ALA A 119 -2.75 5.25 10.37
N THR A 120 -1.55 5.43 10.91
CA THR A 120 -1.18 6.62 11.67
C THR A 120 -0.07 7.37 10.91
N PRO A 121 0.00 8.71 10.98
CA PRO A 121 1.13 9.47 10.45
C PRO A 121 2.47 8.88 10.90
N HIS A 122 3.40 8.72 9.95
CA HIS A 122 4.76 8.20 10.17
C HIS A 122 4.82 6.83 10.87
N GLY A 123 3.70 6.09 10.84
CA GLY A 123 3.56 4.78 11.49
C GLY A 123 3.59 3.63 10.50
N LYS A 124 3.73 2.42 11.05
CA LYS A 124 3.47 1.17 10.32
C LYS A 124 1.96 0.94 10.29
N HIS A 125 1.42 0.53 9.14
CA HIS A 125 0.02 0.08 9.06
C HIS A 125 -0.24 -1.06 10.04
N LYS A 126 -1.38 -1.00 10.72
CA LYS A 126 -2.01 -2.19 11.32
C LYS A 126 -3.04 -2.71 10.32
N ILE A 127 -3.18 -4.03 10.25
CA ILE A 127 -4.05 -4.71 9.29
C ILE A 127 -5.11 -5.49 10.07
N ASN A 128 -6.38 -5.22 9.77
CA ASN A 128 -7.50 -6.02 10.23
C ASN A 128 -7.73 -7.18 9.23
N TYR A 129 -7.18 -8.35 9.54
CA TYR A 129 -7.26 -9.52 8.65
C TYR A 129 -8.66 -10.10 8.53
N GLU A 130 -9.48 -10.03 9.59
CA GLU A 130 -10.87 -10.47 9.57
C GLU A 130 -11.67 -9.63 8.57
N ARG A 131 -11.55 -8.30 8.66
CA ARG A 131 -12.22 -7.39 7.73
C ARG A 131 -11.75 -7.60 6.28
N ALA A 132 -10.47 -7.88 6.07
CA ALA A 132 -9.96 -8.17 4.74
C ALA A 132 -10.53 -9.49 4.16
N LEU A 133 -10.71 -10.52 5.01
CA LEU A 133 -11.31 -11.79 4.61
C LEU A 133 -12.79 -11.62 4.25
N GLU A 134 -13.55 -10.86 5.04
CA GLU A 134 -14.95 -10.54 4.76
C GLU A 134 -15.12 -9.89 3.37
N LEU A 135 -14.26 -8.91 3.06
CA LEU A 135 -14.29 -8.22 1.78
C LEU A 135 -13.98 -9.16 0.61
N PHE A 136 -12.95 -9.99 0.74
CA PHE A 136 -12.63 -11.00 -0.27
C PHE A 136 -13.81 -11.96 -0.49
N THR A 137 -14.41 -12.45 0.61
CA THR A 137 -15.51 -13.41 0.56
C THR A 137 -16.73 -12.81 -0.13
N ARG A 138 -17.06 -11.54 0.18
CA ARG A 138 -18.14 -10.82 -0.46
C ARG A 138 -17.93 -10.66 -1.97
N GLN A 139 -16.71 -10.34 -2.40
CA GLN A 139 -16.39 -10.25 -3.83
C GLN A 139 -16.58 -11.59 -4.53
N ARG A 140 -16.10 -12.68 -3.93
CA ARG A 140 -16.24 -14.02 -4.50
C ARG A 140 -17.71 -14.44 -4.62
N SER A 141 -18.51 -14.18 -3.60
CA SER A 141 -19.95 -14.48 -3.63
C SER A 141 -20.75 -13.65 -4.64
N ASN A 142 -20.30 -12.45 -4.99
CA ASN A 142 -20.93 -11.66 -6.04
C ASN A 142 -20.59 -12.23 -7.43
N ASN A 143 -19.34 -12.68 -7.62
CA ASN A 143 -18.90 -13.31 -8.85
C ASN A 143 -19.54 -14.68 -9.12
N ASP A 144 -19.84 -15.46 -8.08
CA ASP A 144 -20.49 -16.77 -8.23
C ASP A 144 -22.00 -16.67 -8.59
N ARG A 145 -22.57 -15.46 -8.67
CA ARG A 145 -24.01 -15.20 -8.95
C ARG A 145 -24.30 -14.67 -10.36
N GLU A 146 -23.28 -14.39 -11.16
CA GLU A 146 -23.38 -14.00 -12.58
C GLU A 146 -23.00 -15.18 -13.48
#